data_AF-A0A9N9MND7-F1
#
_entry.id   AF-A0A9N9MND7-F1
#
_cell.length_a   1.000
_cell.length_b   1.000
_cell.length_c   1.000
_cell.angle_alpha   90.00
_cell.angle_beta   90.00
_cell.angle_gamma   90.00
#
_symmetry.space_group_name_H-M   'P 1'
#
loop_
_entity.id
_entity.type
_entity.pdbx_description
1 polymer ?
#
loop_
_entity_poly.entity_id
_entity_poly.type
_entity_poly.pdbx_seq_one_letter_code
_entity_poly.pdbx_strand_id
1 'polypeptide(L)'
;MKVYYWAKPEKGVFCHYIESKDSLPDISDASIKEGQAIFFHETSCSSYMKGKISVTARQACAVESTARMNPDREIYLLYASPGNYIFENTESDRFLKELMEYPNINIYHVDMNRYLKGSPVEDLWKKEKMRYSQYAQSHTSDVLRFLTLWKYGGIYLDLDVIITKNLDDLGTDFSGVESATSVAAGILGFNATGKGHDYVTSCLQDLQNTFKGHDWGWNGPGTITRLLKKLCGVTKVNDMVGKTCQGFKIYPPDEFYAIPYWNWKLFFEPEALDSVMELTNSSHLIHVWNKFSITTKIPLNVKGVPYLEQAKQYCPHIIRQCDKYF
;
A
#
# COMPACT_ATOMS: atom_id res chain seq x y z
N MET A 1 -16.79 32.22 7.00
CA MET A 1 -16.18 30.98 7.54
C MET A 1 -15.05 30.52 6.60
N LYS A 2 -13.98 31.30 6.49
CA LYS A 2 -12.82 31.09 5.59
C LYS A 2 -11.52 31.46 6.31
N VAL A 3 -11.30 30.94 7.53
CA VAL A 3 -10.04 31.13 8.26
C VAL A 3 -9.83 29.94 9.21
N TYR A 4 -9.47 28.78 8.67
CA TYR A 4 -8.99 27.63 9.48
C TYR A 4 -7.92 26.78 8.76
N TYR A 5 -7.36 27.26 7.64
CA TYR A 5 -6.44 26.49 6.79
C TYR A 5 -4.94 26.72 7.04
N TRP A 6 -4.54 27.40 8.12
CA TRP A 6 -3.13 27.79 8.33
C TRP A 6 -2.52 27.35 9.65
N ALA A 7 -2.77 26.10 10.09
CA ALA A 7 -2.18 25.61 11.34
C ALA A 7 -1.56 24.19 11.31
N LYS A 8 -1.39 23.55 10.15
CA LYS A 8 -0.47 22.38 9.99
C LYS A 8 0.05 22.25 8.54
N PRO A 9 1.26 22.76 8.24
CA PRO A 9 1.89 22.60 6.92
C PRO A 9 2.18 21.13 6.53
N GLU A 10 2.17 20.21 7.50
CA GLU A 10 2.60 18.82 7.33
C GLU A 10 1.51 17.84 6.87
N LYS A 11 0.30 18.29 6.54
CA LYS A 11 -0.85 17.40 6.19
C LYS A 11 -1.33 17.48 4.74
N GLY A 12 -0.66 18.25 3.90
CA GLY A 12 -1.09 18.45 2.51
C GLY A 12 -0.48 17.45 1.55
N VAL A 13 -1.29 16.85 0.69
CA VAL A 13 -0.87 16.22 -0.57
C VAL A 13 -0.59 17.26 -1.66
N PHE A 14 -0.08 18.43 -1.27
CA PHE A 14 0.06 19.58 -2.18
C PHE A 14 1.06 19.30 -3.31
N CYS A 15 2.09 18.49 -3.03
CA CYS A 15 3.11 18.09 -3.98
C CYS A 15 2.54 17.32 -5.18
N HIS A 16 1.37 16.67 -5.03
CA HIS A 16 0.69 15.95 -6.10
C HIS A 16 0.17 16.89 -7.20
N TYR A 17 0.00 18.18 -6.87
CA TYR A 17 -0.52 19.22 -7.77
C TYR A 17 0.61 20.07 -8.37
N ILE A 18 1.87 19.70 -8.15
CA ILE A 18 3.02 20.40 -8.70
C ILE A 18 3.37 19.76 -10.04
N GLU A 19 3.21 20.52 -11.11
CA GLU A 19 3.69 20.13 -12.43
C GLU A 19 5.22 20.28 -12.45
N SER A 20 5.94 19.14 -12.40
CA SER A 20 7.38 19.10 -12.63
C SER A 20 7.66 18.29 -13.88
N LYS A 21 8.39 18.89 -14.83
CA LYS A 21 8.99 18.16 -15.94
C LYS A 21 10.29 17.45 -15.54
N ASP A 22 10.80 17.76 -14.35
CA ASP A 22 12.00 17.18 -13.77
C ASP A 22 11.58 16.24 -12.63
N SER A 23 11.29 15.00 -13.00
CA SER A 23 10.83 13.92 -12.12
C SER A 23 11.21 12.58 -12.76
N LEU A 24 11.09 11.48 -12.01
CA LEU A 24 11.17 10.13 -12.57
C LEU A 24 10.21 9.97 -13.77
N PRO A 25 10.48 8.99 -14.67
CA PRO A 25 9.54 8.66 -15.73
C PRO A 25 8.12 8.40 -15.19
N ASP A 26 7.11 8.79 -15.96
CA ASP A 26 5.71 8.58 -15.58
C ASP A 26 5.30 7.12 -15.86
N ILE A 27 4.57 6.52 -14.92
CA ILE A 27 4.09 5.14 -15.05
C ILE A 27 3.13 4.96 -16.25
N SER A 28 2.46 6.02 -16.72
CA SER A 28 1.58 5.94 -17.89
C SER A 28 2.33 5.70 -19.19
N ASP A 29 3.66 5.90 -19.20
CA ASP A 29 4.54 5.62 -20.33
C ASP A 29 5.15 4.20 -20.25
N ALA A 30 4.94 3.47 -19.16
CA ALA A 30 5.46 2.12 -18.97
C ALA A 30 4.60 1.06 -19.67
N SER A 31 5.25 0.01 -20.19
CA SER A 31 4.57 -1.18 -20.73
C SER A 31 4.46 -2.24 -19.65
N ILE A 32 3.33 -2.29 -18.97
CA ILE A 32 3.09 -3.24 -17.88
C ILE A 32 2.44 -4.51 -18.44
N LYS A 33 3.03 -5.67 -18.15
CA LYS A 33 2.46 -6.96 -18.51
C LYS A 33 1.26 -7.28 -17.62
N GLU A 34 0.14 -7.57 -18.25
CA GLU A 34 -1.12 -7.87 -17.57
C GLU A 34 -0.94 -9.02 -16.57
N GLY A 35 -1.44 -8.83 -15.35
CA GLY A 35 -1.46 -9.87 -14.33
C GLY A 35 -0.10 -10.25 -13.73
N GLN A 36 1.02 -9.63 -14.13
CA GLN A 36 2.35 -9.91 -13.56
C GLN A 36 2.83 -8.86 -12.55
N ALA A 37 2.11 -7.74 -12.42
CA ALA A 37 2.54 -6.60 -11.64
C ALA A 37 2.04 -6.62 -10.19
N ILE A 38 2.92 -6.22 -9.26
CA ILE A 38 2.60 -5.91 -7.87
C ILE A 38 2.95 -4.44 -7.62
N PHE A 39 2.01 -3.68 -7.07
CA PHE A 39 2.11 -2.23 -6.94
C PHE A 39 2.16 -1.76 -5.49
N PHE A 40 2.99 -0.75 -5.26
CA PHE A 40 3.04 0.05 -4.05
C PHE A 40 2.86 1.53 -4.39
N HIS A 41 2.26 2.29 -3.48
CA HIS A 41 2.14 3.75 -3.61
C HIS A 41 2.78 4.48 -2.43
N GLU A 42 3.83 5.26 -2.70
CA GLU A 42 4.35 6.27 -1.79
C GLU A 42 3.62 7.59 -2.05
N THR A 43 2.63 7.90 -1.21
CA THR A 43 1.75 9.06 -1.41
C THR A 43 2.10 10.27 -0.55
N SER A 44 3.17 10.21 0.25
CA SER A 44 3.63 11.37 1.01
C SER A 44 4.23 12.44 0.09
N CYS A 45 4.47 13.63 0.64
CA CYS A 45 5.29 14.65 0.00
C CYS A 45 6.77 14.55 0.41
N SER A 46 7.21 13.44 1.02
CA SER A 46 8.59 13.29 1.52
C SER A 46 9.63 13.52 0.43
N SER A 47 9.45 12.91 -0.75
CA SER A 47 10.41 13.05 -1.85
C SER A 47 10.49 14.50 -2.35
N TYR A 48 9.35 15.13 -2.60
CA TYR A 48 9.30 16.54 -2.99
C TYR A 48 9.95 17.45 -1.94
N MET A 49 9.63 17.27 -0.66
CA MET A 49 10.17 18.10 0.44
C MET A 49 11.68 17.94 0.62
N LYS A 50 12.22 16.76 0.30
CA LYS A 50 13.67 16.49 0.32
C LYS A 50 14.37 16.88 -0.98
N GLY A 51 13.63 17.30 -2.00
CA GLY A 51 14.17 17.62 -3.33
C GLY A 51 14.66 16.40 -4.13
N LYS A 52 14.34 15.18 -3.69
CA LYS A 52 14.80 13.92 -4.28
C LYS A 52 13.91 12.75 -3.90
N ILE A 53 13.89 11.69 -4.71
CA ILE A 53 13.21 10.45 -4.36
C ILE A 53 13.77 9.90 -3.05
N SER A 54 12.89 9.52 -2.14
CA SER A 54 13.27 8.97 -0.84
C SER A 54 12.36 7.83 -0.41
N VAL A 55 12.88 6.93 0.39
CA VAL A 55 12.16 5.77 0.93
C VAL A 55 12.61 5.55 2.37
N THR A 56 11.70 5.12 3.25
CA THR A 56 12.08 4.73 4.62
C THR A 56 12.54 3.27 4.65
N ALA A 57 13.23 2.88 5.72
CA ALA A 57 13.67 1.49 5.91
C ALA A 57 12.49 0.50 5.83
N ARG A 58 11.33 0.82 6.42
CA ARG A 58 10.14 -0.05 6.40
C ARG A 58 9.50 -0.15 5.03
N GLN A 59 9.39 0.98 4.33
CA GLN A 59 8.88 1.00 2.95
C GLN A 59 9.80 0.20 2.03
N ALA A 60 11.11 0.37 2.15
CA ALA A 60 12.08 -0.37 1.36
C ALA A 60 12.07 -1.86 1.73
N CYS A 61 11.93 -2.21 3.00
CA CYS A 61 11.78 -3.58 3.45
C CYS A 61 10.54 -4.26 2.85
N ALA A 62 9.40 -3.54 2.79
CA ALA A 62 8.20 -4.04 2.13
C ALA A 62 8.48 -4.42 0.67
N VAL A 63 9.11 -3.49 -0.08
CA VAL A 63 9.44 -3.72 -1.49
C VAL A 63 10.46 -4.85 -1.67
N GLU A 64 11.54 -4.89 -0.88
CA GLU A 64 12.55 -5.96 -0.93
C GLU A 64 11.92 -7.33 -0.64
N SER A 65 11.12 -7.43 0.43
CA SER A 65 10.48 -8.69 0.81
C SER A 65 9.57 -9.21 -0.30
N THR A 66 8.80 -8.33 -0.94
CA THR A 66 7.94 -8.70 -2.09
C THR A 66 8.77 -9.19 -3.27
N ALA A 67 9.82 -8.44 -3.66
CA ALA A 67 10.66 -8.79 -4.79
C ALA A 67 11.34 -10.16 -4.60
N ARG A 68 11.82 -10.44 -3.38
CA ARG A 68 12.45 -11.72 -3.03
C ARG A 68 11.47 -12.89 -3.02
N MET A 69 10.25 -12.70 -2.51
CA MET A 69 9.25 -13.76 -2.42
C MET A 69 8.49 -14.00 -3.75
N ASN A 70 8.58 -13.07 -4.69
CA ASN A 70 7.89 -13.12 -5.98
C ASN A 70 8.86 -12.82 -7.13
N PRO A 71 9.89 -13.67 -7.36
CA PRO A 71 10.93 -13.40 -8.35
C PRO A 71 10.43 -13.32 -9.79
N ASP A 72 9.29 -13.95 -10.10
CA ASP A 72 8.65 -13.96 -11.43
C ASP A 72 7.62 -12.84 -11.64
N ARG A 73 7.46 -11.95 -10.65
CA ARG A 73 6.55 -10.79 -10.70
C ARG A 73 7.33 -9.50 -10.83
N GLU A 74 6.76 -8.54 -11.54
CA GLU A 74 7.29 -7.18 -11.66
C GLU A 74 6.76 -6.31 -10.52
N ILE A 75 7.64 -5.70 -9.74
CA ILE A 75 7.31 -4.89 -8.57
C ILE A 75 7.43 -3.42 -8.94
N TYR A 76 6.37 -2.65 -8.71
CA TYR A 76 6.31 -1.22 -9.04
C TYR A 76 6.15 -0.39 -7.78
N LEU A 77 7.18 0.38 -7.43
CA LEU A 77 7.12 1.41 -6.40
C LEU A 77 6.77 2.76 -7.04
N LEU A 78 5.53 3.19 -6.84
CA LEU A 78 4.98 4.37 -7.49
C LEU A 78 4.98 5.57 -6.53
N TYR A 79 5.61 6.67 -6.94
CA TYR A 79 5.65 7.90 -6.17
C TYR A 79 4.58 8.87 -6.69
N ALA A 80 3.73 9.39 -5.80
CA ALA A 80 2.76 10.43 -6.18
C ALA A 80 3.38 11.84 -6.14
N SER A 81 4.46 12.03 -5.35
CA SER A 81 5.21 13.29 -5.33
C SER A 81 6.31 13.29 -6.40
N PRO A 82 6.54 14.41 -7.09
CA PRO A 82 7.61 14.50 -8.08
C PRO A 82 8.97 14.49 -7.40
N GLY A 83 9.98 13.98 -8.11
CA GLY A 83 11.36 13.96 -7.66
C GLY A 83 12.26 13.12 -8.57
N ASN A 84 13.56 13.35 -8.47
CA ASN A 84 14.59 12.60 -9.21
C ASN A 84 15.53 11.85 -8.26
N TYR A 85 16.34 10.96 -8.83
CA TYR A 85 17.45 10.34 -8.10
C TYR A 85 18.56 11.36 -7.83
N ILE A 86 18.85 11.58 -6.54
CA ILE A 86 20.01 12.36 -6.09
C ILE A 86 20.71 11.59 -4.96
N PHE A 87 21.86 11.00 -5.23
CA PHE A 87 22.56 10.15 -4.27
C PHE A 87 23.63 10.93 -3.51
N GLU A 88 23.31 11.33 -2.29
CA GLU A 88 24.21 12.08 -1.36
C GLU A 88 24.70 11.17 -0.22
N ASN A 89 24.60 9.85 -0.42
CA ASN A 89 24.98 8.82 0.54
C ASN A 89 24.19 8.86 1.87
N THR A 90 22.97 9.39 1.85
CA THR A 90 22.04 9.28 2.99
C THR A 90 21.58 7.83 3.17
N GLU A 91 21.01 7.52 4.33
CA GLU A 91 20.42 6.19 4.60
C GLU A 91 19.38 5.79 3.53
N SER A 92 18.48 6.72 3.18
CA SER A 92 17.50 6.53 2.10
C SER A 92 18.13 6.26 0.73
N ASP A 93 19.28 6.86 0.45
CA ASP A 93 19.98 6.69 -0.83
C ASP A 93 20.53 5.26 -0.96
N ARG A 94 21.01 4.70 0.15
CA ARG A 94 21.48 3.31 0.19
C ARG A 94 20.33 2.33 0.03
N PHE A 95 19.17 2.58 0.64
CA PHE A 95 17.98 1.78 0.40
C PHE A 95 17.55 1.77 -1.06
N LEU A 96 17.49 2.95 -1.70
CA LEU A 96 17.14 3.03 -3.12
C LEU A 96 18.14 2.28 -4.00
N LYS A 97 19.44 2.38 -3.72
CA LYS A 97 20.47 1.61 -4.43
C LYS A 97 20.26 0.11 -4.29
N GLU A 98 20.02 -0.39 -3.08
CA GLU A 98 19.73 -1.83 -2.88
C GLU A 98 18.48 -2.27 -3.64
N LEU A 99 17.41 -1.48 -3.63
CA LEU A 99 16.20 -1.82 -4.39
C LEU A 99 16.44 -1.85 -5.91
N MET A 100 17.30 -0.96 -6.42
CA MET A 100 17.64 -0.90 -7.85
C MET A 100 18.52 -2.07 -8.34
N GLU A 101 19.13 -2.84 -7.42
CA GLU A 101 19.87 -4.07 -7.78
C GLU A 101 18.94 -5.25 -8.11
N TYR A 102 17.66 -5.18 -7.70
CA TYR A 102 16.69 -6.22 -8.04
C TYR A 102 16.16 -6.01 -9.46
N PRO A 103 16.29 -7.01 -10.35
CA PRO A 103 15.91 -6.86 -11.76
C PRO A 103 14.40 -6.72 -11.96
N ASN A 104 13.60 -7.11 -10.97
CA ASN A 104 12.14 -7.03 -11.00
C ASN A 104 11.58 -5.87 -10.17
N ILE A 105 12.41 -4.92 -9.71
CA ILE A 105 11.94 -3.69 -9.07
C ILE A 105 12.01 -2.53 -10.06
N ASN A 106 10.87 -1.85 -10.18
CA ASN A 106 10.68 -0.70 -11.05
C ASN A 106 10.16 0.48 -10.23
N ILE A 107 10.74 1.66 -10.41
CA ILE A 107 10.36 2.86 -9.64
C ILE A 107 9.93 3.95 -10.63
N TYR A 108 8.72 4.46 -10.45
CA TYR A 108 8.11 5.44 -11.36
C TYR A 108 7.42 6.57 -10.61
N HIS A 109 7.24 7.69 -11.27
CA HIS A 109 6.37 8.78 -10.83
C HIS A 109 4.94 8.56 -11.34
N VAL A 110 3.97 9.07 -10.58
CA VAL A 110 2.56 9.14 -10.94
C VAL A 110 2.20 10.62 -11.13
N ASP A 111 2.20 11.08 -12.38
CA ASP A 111 1.61 12.37 -12.75
C ASP A 111 0.10 12.28 -12.55
N MET A 112 -0.42 12.95 -11.53
CA MET A 112 -1.82 12.88 -11.16
C MET A 112 -2.76 13.42 -12.24
N ASN A 113 -2.33 14.42 -13.02
CA ASN A 113 -3.13 14.95 -14.12
C ASN A 113 -3.28 13.92 -15.23
N ARG A 114 -2.22 13.18 -15.56
CA ARG A 114 -2.25 12.11 -16.57
C ARG A 114 -2.95 10.87 -16.05
N TYR A 115 -2.64 10.47 -14.83
CA TYR A 115 -3.06 9.20 -14.26
C TYR A 115 -4.57 9.17 -13.98
N LEU A 116 -5.15 10.25 -13.48
CA LEU A 116 -6.59 10.32 -13.20
C LEU A 116 -7.45 10.67 -14.43
N LYS A 117 -6.87 11.18 -15.50
CA LYS A 117 -7.61 11.60 -16.71
C LYS A 117 -8.36 10.43 -17.34
N GLY A 118 -9.64 10.63 -17.66
CA GLY A 118 -10.50 9.63 -18.28
C GLY A 118 -10.86 8.45 -17.37
N SER A 119 -10.47 8.48 -16.10
CA SER A 119 -10.82 7.44 -15.14
C SER A 119 -12.19 7.69 -14.50
N PRO A 120 -12.85 6.67 -13.93
CA PRO A 120 -14.12 6.86 -13.22
C PRO A 120 -14.04 7.81 -12.01
N VAL A 121 -12.84 8.10 -11.52
CA VAL A 121 -12.56 8.97 -10.36
C VAL A 121 -11.92 10.32 -10.76
N GLU A 122 -11.89 10.66 -12.05
CA GLU A 122 -11.30 11.92 -12.55
C GLU A 122 -11.89 13.16 -11.86
N ASP A 123 -13.18 13.12 -11.56
CA ASP A 123 -13.89 14.22 -10.92
C ASP A 123 -13.47 14.45 -9.46
N LEU A 124 -13.00 13.42 -8.75
CA LEU A 124 -12.41 13.59 -7.41
C LEU A 124 -11.15 14.45 -7.46
N TRP A 125 -10.34 14.30 -8.53
CA TRP A 125 -9.16 15.11 -8.78
C TRP A 125 -9.52 16.54 -9.21
N LYS A 126 -10.37 16.69 -10.25
CA LYS A 126 -10.78 18.01 -10.77
C LYS A 126 -11.46 18.89 -9.71
N LYS A 127 -12.20 18.28 -8.78
CA LYS A 127 -12.89 18.97 -7.68
C LYS A 127 -12.05 19.04 -6.40
N GLU A 128 -10.78 18.64 -6.46
CA GLU A 128 -9.82 18.66 -5.35
C GLU A 128 -10.33 17.94 -4.07
N LYS A 129 -11.19 16.93 -4.23
CA LYS A 129 -11.83 16.23 -3.10
C LYS A 129 -10.79 15.54 -2.21
N MET A 130 -9.77 14.95 -2.82
CA MET A 130 -8.65 14.33 -2.12
C MET A 130 -7.81 15.37 -1.36
N ARG A 131 -7.53 16.52 -1.99
CA ARG A 131 -6.75 17.63 -1.40
C ARG A 131 -7.37 18.16 -0.10
N TYR A 132 -8.69 18.33 -0.09
CA TYR A 132 -9.42 18.91 1.06
C TYR A 132 -9.90 17.88 2.07
N SER A 133 -9.51 16.62 1.93
CA SER A 133 -9.83 15.62 2.94
C SER A 133 -9.03 15.85 4.23
N GLN A 134 -9.66 15.55 5.38
CA GLN A 134 -8.99 15.49 6.68
C GLN A 134 -7.89 14.41 6.75
N TYR A 135 -7.94 13.44 5.83
CA TYR A 135 -7.01 12.32 5.69
C TYR A 135 -6.42 12.27 4.28
N ALA A 136 -6.06 13.42 3.71
CA ALA A 136 -5.70 13.58 2.30
C ALA A 136 -4.67 12.56 1.79
N GLN A 137 -3.59 12.29 2.54
CA GLN A 137 -2.58 11.28 2.15
C GLN A 137 -3.18 9.86 2.06
N SER A 138 -3.87 9.41 3.12
CA SER A 138 -4.50 8.09 3.16
C SER A 138 -5.57 7.94 2.08
N HIS A 139 -6.43 8.94 1.91
CA HIS A 139 -7.48 8.90 0.89
C HIS A 139 -6.95 9.00 -0.53
N THR A 140 -5.80 9.66 -0.74
CA THR A 140 -5.14 9.61 -2.05
C THR A 140 -4.60 8.21 -2.33
N SER A 141 -3.97 7.57 -1.34
CA SER A 141 -3.57 6.15 -1.45
C SER A 141 -4.78 5.23 -1.70
N ASP A 142 -5.91 5.46 -1.03
CA ASP A 142 -7.15 4.71 -1.26
C ASP A 142 -7.63 4.83 -2.71
N VAL A 143 -7.64 6.03 -3.28
CA VAL A 143 -8.05 6.21 -4.68
C VAL A 143 -7.05 5.57 -5.64
N LEU A 144 -5.75 5.78 -5.41
CA LEU A 144 -4.69 5.31 -6.30
C LEU A 144 -4.58 3.78 -6.33
N ARG A 145 -4.81 3.08 -5.21
CA ARG A 145 -4.75 1.60 -5.21
C ARG A 145 -5.81 0.97 -6.11
N PHE A 146 -7.07 1.43 -6.02
CA PHE A 146 -8.12 0.93 -6.91
C PHE A 146 -7.92 1.40 -8.35
N LEU A 147 -7.46 2.64 -8.55
CA LEU A 147 -7.23 3.16 -9.89
C LEU A 147 -6.12 2.41 -10.62
N THR A 148 -5.06 2.04 -9.91
CA THR A 148 -3.94 1.27 -10.47
C THR A 148 -4.40 -0.13 -10.88
N LEU A 149 -5.17 -0.80 -10.01
CA LEU A 149 -5.75 -2.10 -10.32
C LEU A 149 -6.78 -2.04 -11.46
N TRP A 150 -7.50 -0.93 -11.61
CA TRP A 150 -8.37 -0.70 -12.77
C TRP A 150 -7.59 -0.50 -14.06
N LYS A 151 -6.44 0.18 -14.02
CA LYS A 151 -5.61 0.40 -15.22
C LYS A 151 -4.87 -0.87 -15.67
N TYR A 152 -4.38 -1.66 -14.74
CA TYR A 152 -3.37 -2.69 -15.03
C TYR A 152 -3.70 -4.09 -14.47
N GLY A 153 -4.73 -4.22 -13.64
CA GLY A 153 -4.95 -5.41 -12.82
C GLY A 153 -3.77 -5.68 -11.88
N GLY A 154 -3.58 -6.94 -11.50
CA GLY A 154 -2.46 -7.38 -10.66
C GLY A 154 -2.79 -7.29 -9.17
N ILE A 155 -1.76 -7.04 -8.36
CA ILE A 155 -1.87 -6.99 -6.89
C ILE A 155 -1.41 -5.62 -6.40
N TYR A 156 -2.16 -5.01 -5.48
CA TYR A 156 -1.72 -3.86 -4.70
C TYR A 156 -1.33 -4.30 -3.29
N LEU A 157 -0.29 -3.68 -2.74
CA LEU A 157 0.16 -3.84 -1.36
C LEU A 157 0.38 -2.47 -0.70
N ASP A 158 0.03 -2.36 0.59
CA ASP A 158 0.47 -1.24 1.42
C ASP A 158 1.99 -1.32 1.71
N LEU A 159 2.61 -0.16 1.96
CA LEU A 159 4.07 -0.05 2.19
C LEU A 159 4.52 -0.37 3.63
N ASP A 160 3.63 -0.95 4.43
CA ASP A 160 3.87 -1.36 5.82
C ASP A 160 3.60 -2.86 6.02
N VAL A 161 3.91 -3.63 4.97
CA VAL A 161 3.88 -5.10 4.99
C VAL A 161 5.28 -5.69 4.91
N ILE A 162 5.45 -6.91 5.39
CA ILE A 162 6.56 -7.81 5.01
C ILE A 162 5.94 -9.01 4.34
N ILE A 163 6.27 -9.26 3.07
CA ILE A 163 5.82 -10.47 2.37
C ILE A 163 6.67 -11.66 2.81
N THR A 164 6.00 -12.72 3.22
CA THR A 164 6.63 -13.95 3.76
C THR A 164 6.52 -15.14 2.80
N LYS A 165 5.65 -15.05 1.81
CA LYS A 165 5.35 -16.11 0.84
C LYS A 165 5.12 -15.56 -0.57
N ASN A 166 5.28 -16.43 -1.56
CA ASN A 166 4.86 -16.14 -2.93
C ASN A 166 3.34 -15.94 -2.98
N LEU A 167 2.86 -15.01 -3.81
CA LEU A 167 1.45 -14.58 -3.89
C LEU A 167 0.68 -15.20 -5.08
N ASP A 168 1.31 -16.09 -5.86
CA ASP A 168 0.71 -16.69 -7.06
C ASP A 168 -0.46 -17.62 -6.75
N ASP A 169 -0.46 -18.23 -5.57
CA ASP A 169 -1.55 -19.10 -5.09
C ASP A 169 -2.80 -18.32 -4.66
N LEU A 170 -2.72 -16.98 -4.59
CA LEU A 170 -3.83 -16.16 -4.12
C LEU A 170 -4.97 -16.02 -5.13
N GLY A 171 -4.70 -16.30 -6.41
CA GLY A 171 -5.61 -16.06 -7.53
C GLY A 171 -5.56 -14.61 -8.02
N THR A 172 -6.52 -14.22 -8.88
CA THR A 172 -6.54 -12.88 -9.50
C THR A 172 -7.44 -11.88 -8.79
N ASP A 173 -8.57 -12.33 -8.24
CA ASP A 173 -9.62 -11.48 -7.68
C ASP A 173 -9.81 -11.81 -6.21
N PHE A 174 -9.14 -11.04 -5.34
CA PHE A 174 -9.13 -11.36 -3.92
C PHE A 174 -8.87 -10.16 -3.00
N SER A 175 -9.24 -10.35 -1.73
CA SER A 175 -8.89 -9.48 -0.60
C SER A 175 -9.04 -10.27 0.71
N GLY A 176 -8.70 -9.66 1.85
CA GLY A 176 -8.78 -10.32 3.16
C GLY A 176 -9.57 -9.55 4.20
N VAL A 177 -10.27 -10.31 5.04
CA VAL A 177 -11.00 -9.77 6.18
C VAL A 177 -10.00 -9.28 7.24
N GLU A 178 -10.15 -8.03 7.67
CA GLU A 178 -9.34 -7.44 8.73
C GLU A 178 -9.96 -7.68 10.11
N SER A 179 -11.29 -7.52 10.19
CA SER A 179 -12.04 -7.54 11.44
C SER A 179 -13.49 -7.93 11.19
N ALA A 180 -14.26 -8.09 12.27
CA ALA A 180 -15.67 -8.49 12.18
C ALA A 180 -16.57 -7.51 11.40
N THR A 181 -16.07 -6.31 11.09
CA THR A 181 -16.82 -5.25 10.41
C THR A 181 -16.17 -4.78 9.10
N SER A 182 -14.93 -5.19 8.81
CA SER A 182 -14.15 -4.62 7.71
C SER A 182 -13.32 -5.65 6.95
N VAL A 183 -13.31 -5.52 5.64
CA VAL A 183 -12.28 -6.05 4.75
C VAL A 183 -11.25 -4.93 4.58
N ALA A 184 -9.98 -5.23 4.80
CA ALA A 184 -8.93 -4.24 4.64
C ALA A 184 -8.58 -4.03 3.16
N ALA A 185 -7.95 -2.90 2.89
CA ALA A 185 -7.53 -2.51 1.56
C ALA A 185 -6.00 -2.43 1.45
N GLY A 186 -5.28 -3.16 2.31
CA GLY A 186 -3.81 -3.22 2.33
C GLY A 186 -3.22 -4.35 1.47
N ILE A 187 -4.06 -5.30 1.03
CA ILE A 187 -3.77 -6.20 -0.09
C ILE A 187 -5.04 -6.40 -0.91
N LEU A 188 -4.93 -6.21 -2.22
CA LEU A 188 -6.03 -6.33 -3.17
C LEU A 188 -5.53 -6.96 -4.47
N GLY A 189 -6.19 -8.00 -4.93
CA GLY A 189 -6.01 -8.56 -6.27
C GLY A 189 -7.23 -8.27 -7.14
N PHE A 190 -7.00 -7.78 -8.35
CA PHE A 190 -8.03 -7.72 -9.39
C PHE A 190 -7.46 -8.13 -10.74
N ASN A 191 -8.24 -8.88 -11.51
CA ASN A 191 -7.96 -9.12 -12.92
C ASN A 191 -8.13 -7.82 -13.73
N ALA A 192 -7.24 -7.56 -14.71
CA ALA A 192 -7.33 -6.39 -15.56
C ALA A 192 -8.48 -6.49 -16.58
N THR A 193 -9.05 -7.68 -16.77
CA THR A 193 -10.16 -7.92 -17.68
C THR A 193 -11.30 -8.71 -17.02
N GLY A 194 -12.45 -8.76 -17.69
CA GLY A 194 -13.62 -9.53 -17.25
C GLY A 194 -14.19 -9.04 -15.91
N LYS A 195 -14.69 -10.00 -15.10
CA LYS A 195 -15.37 -9.68 -13.84
C LYS A 195 -14.51 -8.92 -12.84
N GLY A 196 -13.22 -9.24 -12.75
CA GLY A 196 -12.28 -8.52 -11.89
C GLY A 196 -12.25 -7.03 -12.21
N HIS A 197 -12.13 -6.71 -13.49
CA HIS A 197 -12.17 -5.33 -13.96
C HIS A 197 -13.53 -4.66 -13.69
N ASP A 198 -14.65 -5.37 -13.85
CA ASP A 198 -15.98 -4.85 -13.51
C ASP A 198 -16.13 -4.56 -12.01
N TYR A 199 -15.51 -5.37 -11.16
CA TYR A 199 -15.51 -5.20 -9.71
C TYR A 199 -14.70 -3.98 -9.28
N VAL A 200 -13.47 -3.80 -9.78
CA VAL A 200 -12.69 -2.60 -9.47
C VAL A 200 -13.30 -1.34 -10.10
N THR A 201 -13.95 -1.45 -11.26
CA THR A 201 -14.77 -0.37 -11.84
C THR A 201 -15.90 0.03 -10.88
N SER A 202 -16.58 -0.95 -10.28
CA SER A 202 -17.61 -0.70 -9.26
C SER A 202 -17.05 -0.02 -8.01
N CYS A 203 -15.83 -0.39 -7.56
CA CYS A 203 -15.13 0.30 -6.48
C CYS A 203 -14.85 1.77 -6.81
N LEU A 204 -14.35 2.06 -8.01
CA LEU A 204 -14.07 3.43 -8.44
C LEU A 204 -15.35 4.27 -8.59
N GLN A 205 -16.43 3.70 -9.10
CA GLN A 205 -17.74 4.37 -9.14
C GLN A 205 -18.29 4.65 -7.74
N ASP A 206 -18.15 3.70 -6.80
CA ASP A 206 -18.54 3.90 -5.40
C ASP A 206 -17.71 5.02 -4.75
N LEU A 207 -16.39 5.03 -4.96
CA LEU A 207 -15.50 6.11 -4.54
C LEU A 207 -15.95 7.48 -5.09
N GLN A 208 -16.16 7.57 -6.41
CA GLN A 208 -16.59 8.79 -7.08
C GLN A 208 -17.90 9.34 -6.50
N ASN A 209 -18.86 8.47 -6.18
CA ASN A 209 -20.20 8.87 -5.73
C ASN A 209 -20.29 9.09 -4.22
N THR A 210 -19.48 8.40 -3.43
CA THR A 210 -19.64 8.35 -1.97
C THR A 210 -18.46 8.90 -1.19
N PHE A 211 -17.41 9.44 -1.84
CA PHE A 211 -16.19 9.93 -1.19
C PHE A 211 -16.47 10.72 0.09
N LYS A 212 -15.92 10.28 1.23
CA LYS A 212 -16.03 10.96 2.53
C LYS A 212 -14.69 11.43 3.02
N GLY A 213 -14.44 12.74 2.88
CA GLY A 213 -13.18 13.34 3.29
C GLY A 213 -12.92 13.38 4.82
N HIS A 214 -13.92 13.10 5.65
CA HIS A 214 -13.86 13.18 7.12
C HIS A 214 -13.92 11.81 7.83
N ASP A 215 -14.05 10.72 7.08
CA ASP A 215 -14.07 9.35 7.61
C ASP A 215 -12.88 8.58 7.03
N TRP A 216 -11.90 8.26 7.89
CA TRP A 216 -10.63 7.65 7.50
C TRP A 216 -10.79 6.29 6.82
N GLY A 217 -11.76 5.48 7.25
CA GLY A 217 -11.93 4.11 6.74
C GLY A 217 -12.88 4.02 5.55
N TRP A 218 -13.58 5.09 5.20
CA TRP A 218 -14.69 5.03 4.24
C TRP A 218 -14.26 4.74 2.81
N ASN A 219 -13.12 5.32 2.39
CA ASN A 219 -12.69 5.35 0.99
C ASN A 219 -11.79 4.15 0.62
N GLY A 220 -11.05 3.58 1.57
CA GLY A 220 -10.28 2.35 1.38
C GLY A 220 -11.06 1.10 1.82
N PRO A 221 -10.90 0.64 3.08
CA PRO A 221 -11.59 -0.54 3.61
C PRO A 221 -13.10 -0.55 3.40
N GLY A 222 -13.74 0.62 3.54
CA GLY A 222 -15.18 0.78 3.33
C GLY A 222 -15.62 0.43 1.91
N THR A 223 -14.84 0.82 0.89
CA THR A 223 -15.15 0.59 -0.53
C THR A 223 -15.15 -0.89 -0.86
N ILE A 224 -14.07 -1.60 -0.51
CA ILE A 224 -13.98 -3.05 -0.75
C ILE A 224 -15.01 -3.82 0.08
N THR A 225 -15.27 -3.40 1.33
CA THR A 225 -16.31 -4.01 2.17
C THR A 225 -17.70 -3.87 1.56
N ARG A 226 -18.05 -2.70 0.99
CA ARG A 226 -19.34 -2.48 0.31
C ARG A 226 -19.48 -3.37 -0.93
N LEU A 227 -18.43 -3.47 -1.75
CA LEU A 227 -18.40 -4.37 -2.91
C LEU A 227 -18.66 -5.82 -2.48
N LEU A 228 -17.91 -6.34 -1.51
CA LEU A 228 -17.99 -7.75 -1.14
C LEU A 228 -19.29 -8.12 -0.45
N LYS A 229 -19.86 -7.24 0.37
CA LYS A 229 -21.23 -7.41 0.90
C LYS A 229 -22.25 -7.56 -0.23
N LYS A 230 -22.13 -6.74 -1.29
CA LYS A 230 -23.00 -6.83 -2.48
C LYS A 230 -22.77 -8.14 -3.24
N LEU A 231 -21.51 -8.54 -3.48
CA LEU A 231 -21.20 -9.77 -4.21
C LEU A 231 -21.67 -11.04 -3.47
N CYS A 232 -21.52 -11.06 -2.15
CA CYS A 232 -21.93 -12.19 -1.31
C CYS A 232 -23.42 -12.18 -0.93
N GLY A 233 -24.13 -11.05 -1.12
CA GLY A 233 -25.52 -10.91 -0.68
C GLY A 233 -25.68 -10.90 0.84
N VAL A 234 -24.72 -10.35 1.58
CA VAL A 234 -24.67 -10.36 3.05
C VAL A 234 -24.59 -8.96 3.64
N THR A 235 -24.97 -8.81 4.91
CA THR A 235 -24.87 -7.53 5.64
C THR A 235 -23.70 -7.50 6.62
N LYS A 236 -23.26 -8.65 7.13
CA LYS A 236 -22.15 -8.79 8.09
C LYS A 236 -20.91 -9.36 7.40
N VAL A 237 -19.73 -8.87 7.78
CA VAL A 237 -18.44 -9.33 7.22
C VAL A 237 -18.14 -10.78 7.62
N ASN A 238 -18.52 -11.19 8.83
CA ASN A 238 -18.35 -12.57 9.28
C ASN A 238 -19.03 -13.59 8.36
N ASP A 239 -20.10 -13.21 7.67
CA ASP A 239 -20.85 -14.11 6.79
C ASP A 239 -20.13 -14.35 5.44
N MET A 240 -19.00 -13.70 5.18
CA MET A 240 -18.21 -13.86 3.95
C MET A 240 -16.76 -14.32 4.16
N VAL A 241 -16.33 -14.51 5.41
CA VAL A 241 -14.98 -15.01 5.73
C VAL A 241 -14.73 -16.37 5.07
N GLY A 242 -13.62 -16.51 4.35
CA GLY A 242 -13.22 -17.76 3.67
C GLY A 242 -14.07 -18.13 2.46
N LYS A 243 -15.01 -17.29 2.03
CA LYS A 243 -15.91 -17.59 0.91
C LYS A 243 -15.34 -17.07 -0.40
N THR A 244 -15.82 -17.68 -1.49
CA THR A 244 -15.68 -17.12 -2.84
C THR A 244 -17.05 -16.66 -3.30
N CYS A 245 -17.23 -15.37 -3.53
CA CYS A 245 -18.50 -14.78 -3.92
C CYS A 245 -18.42 -14.29 -5.36
N GLN A 246 -19.19 -14.94 -6.25
CA GLN A 246 -19.21 -14.64 -7.69
C GLN A 246 -17.85 -14.73 -8.40
N GLY A 247 -16.89 -15.45 -7.82
CA GLY A 247 -15.52 -15.58 -8.33
C GLY A 247 -14.49 -14.74 -7.57
N PHE A 248 -14.92 -13.85 -6.68
CA PHE A 248 -14.02 -13.07 -5.83
C PHE A 248 -13.72 -13.82 -4.52
N LYS A 249 -12.44 -14.12 -4.25
CA LYS A 249 -12.00 -14.88 -3.06
C LYS A 249 -11.77 -13.97 -1.87
N ILE A 250 -12.32 -14.34 -0.71
CA ILE A 250 -12.26 -13.55 0.52
C ILE A 250 -11.50 -14.35 1.56
N TYR A 251 -10.26 -13.96 1.80
CA TYR A 251 -9.37 -14.66 2.72
C TYR A 251 -9.70 -14.35 4.19
N PRO A 252 -9.50 -15.33 5.09
CA PRO A 252 -9.65 -15.12 6.53
C PRO A 252 -8.52 -14.23 7.09
N PRO A 253 -8.68 -13.67 8.30
CA PRO A 253 -7.70 -12.75 8.88
C PRO A 253 -6.29 -13.33 9.05
N ASP A 254 -6.15 -14.62 9.35
CA ASP A 254 -4.86 -15.31 9.49
C ASP A 254 -4.04 -15.33 8.20
N GLU A 255 -4.65 -15.12 7.04
CA GLU A 255 -3.93 -15.05 5.76
C GLU A 255 -3.07 -13.79 5.65
N PHE A 256 -3.58 -12.61 6.05
CA PHE A 256 -2.92 -11.31 5.83
C PHE A 256 -2.87 -10.38 7.05
N TYR A 257 -3.70 -10.62 8.05
CA TYR A 257 -3.94 -9.74 9.20
C TYR A 257 -3.93 -10.54 10.52
N ALA A 258 -3.05 -11.54 10.61
CA ALA A 258 -2.98 -12.48 11.74
C ALA A 258 -2.85 -11.79 13.11
N ILE A 259 -2.20 -10.62 13.13
CA ILE A 259 -2.21 -9.72 14.28
C ILE A 259 -3.05 -8.49 13.93
N PRO A 260 -4.23 -8.32 14.55
CA PRO A 260 -5.11 -7.21 14.23
C PRO A 260 -4.56 -5.88 14.75
N TYR A 261 -5.03 -4.77 14.19
CA TYR A 261 -4.50 -3.44 14.48
C TYR A 261 -4.60 -3.04 15.96
N TRP A 262 -5.55 -3.57 16.76
CA TRP A 262 -5.62 -3.27 18.19
C TRP A 262 -4.50 -3.94 19.01
N ASN A 263 -3.84 -4.95 18.43
CA ASN A 263 -2.71 -5.67 19.01
C ASN A 263 -1.37 -5.34 18.32
N TRP A 264 -1.29 -4.25 17.55
CA TRP A 264 -0.10 -3.88 16.76
C TRP A 264 1.20 -3.83 17.56
N LYS A 265 1.14 -3.54 18.87
CA LYS A 265 2.32 -3.46 19.74
C LYS A 265 3.06 -4.77 19.89
N LEU A 266 2.38 -5.91 19.73
CA LEU A 266 3.00 -7.23 19.84
C LEU A 266 4.20 -7.36 18.90
N PHE A 267 4.16 -6.75 17.71
CA PHE A 267 5.28 -6.73 16.76
C PHE A 267 6.57 -6.11 17.31
N PHE A 268 6.48 -5.30 18.36
CA PHE A 268 7.56 -4.50 18.93
C PHE A 268 7.98 -4.96 20.33
N GLU A 269 7.33 -5.99 20.89
CA GLU A 269 7.55 -6.50 22.24
C GLU A 269 8.36 -7.81 22.19
N PRO A 270 9.59 -7.86 22.75
CA PRO A 270 10.40 -9.09 22.74
C PRO A 270 9.74 -10.30 23.38
N GLU A 271 8.91 -10.08 24.39
CA GLU A 271 8.17 -11.12 25.11
C GLU A 271 7.10 -11.79 24.23
N ALA A 272 6.71 -11.14 23.13
CA ALA A 272 5.73 -11.65 22.18
C ALA A 272 6.38 -12.40 21.00
N LEU A 273 7.70 -12.62 20.99
CA LEU A 273 8.40 -13.27 19.87
C LEU A 273 7.75 -14.58 19.44
N ASP A 274 7.68 -15.56 20.35
CA ASP A 274 7.21 -16.90 20.00
C ASP A 274 5.75 -16.88 19.52
N SER A 275 4.89 -16.10 20.19
CA SER A 275 3.47 -15.99 19.83
C SER A 275 3.25 -15.28 18.50
N VAL A 276 3.99 -14.21 18.22
CA VAL A 276 3.93 -13.50 16.93
C VAL A 276 4.42 -14.40 15.81
N MET A 277 5.54 -15.11 16.01
CA MET A 277 6.09 -16.02 15.01
C MET A 277 5.13 -17.19 14.74
N GLU A 278 4.48 -17.75 15.76
CA GLU A 278 3.46 -18.80 15.60
C GLU A 278 2.23 -18.29 14.82
N LEU A 279 1.67 -17.14 15.23
CA LEU A 279 0.48 -16.55 14.59
C LEU A 279 0.71 -16.16 13.14
N THR A 280 1.93 -15.74 12.79
CA THR A 280 2.27 -15.26 11.43
C THR A 280 2.89 -16.34 10.54
N ASN A 281 3.14 -17.55 11.06
CA ASN A 281 3.84 -18.62 10.33
C ASN A 281 3.14 -19.02 9.03
N SER A 282 1.80 -19.09 9.05
CA SER A 282 1.00 -19.46 7.86
C SER A 282 0.59 -18.26 7.02
N SER A 283 0.80 -17.03 7.48
CA SER A 283 0.37 -15.82 6.77
C SER A 283 1.26 -15.55 5.56
N HIS A 284 0.71 -14.97 4.49
CA HIS A 284 1.47 -14.50 3.31
C HIS A 284 2.16 -13.17 3.55
N LEU A 285 1.70 -12.39 4.52
CA LEU A 285 2.29 -11.11 4.86
C LEU A 285 2.11 -10.74 6.32
N ILE A 286 3.06 -9.98 6.84
CA ILE A 286 2.94 -9.32 8.14
C ILE A 286 2.56 -7.87 7.90
N HIS A 287 1.40 -7.43 8.38
CA HIS A 287 0.96 -6.03 8.28
C HIS A 287 1.19 -5.29 9.61
N VAL A 288 2.08 -4.29 9.64
CA VAL A 288 2.50 -3.64 10.91
C VAL A 288 1.75 -2.35 11.25
N TRP A 289 0.70 -2.01 10.51
CA TRP A 289 -0.27 -0.95 10.85
C TRP A 289 0.39 0.43 11.08
N ASN A 290 1.01 0.99 10.04
CA ASN A 290 1.83 2.20 10.07
C ASN A 290 1.14 3.39 10.75
N LYS A 291 -0.18 3.53 10.63
CA LYS A 291 -0.96 4.55 11.37
C LYS A 291 -0.67 4.55 12.88
N PHE A 292 -0.43 3.38 13.46
CA PHE A 292 -0.10 3.21 14.87
C PHE A 292 1.40 3.04 15.13
N SER A 293 2.12 2.39 14.21
CA SER A 293 3.51 1.96 14.45
C SER A 293 4.60 2.88 13.90
N ILE A 294 4.25 3.91 13.09
CA ILE A 294 5.23 4.76 12.37
C ILE A 294 6.28 5.43 13.27
N THR A 295 5.93 5.76 14.52
CA THR A 295 6.82 6.46 15.44
C THR A 295 7.69 5.54 16.28
N THR A 296 7.38 4.25 16.33
CA THR A 296 8.15 3.27 17.09
C THR A 296 9.44 2.97 16.34
N LYS A 297 10.61 3.15 16.95
CA LYS A 297 11.90 2.82 16.32
C LYS A 297 12.51 1.61 17.01
N ILE A 298 13.06 0.66 16.24
CA ILE A 298 13.68 -0.54 16.79
C ILE A 298 15.20 -0.43 16.64
N PRO A 299 15.99 -0.37 17.73
CA PRO A 299 17.45 -0.42 17.64
C PRO A 299 17.93 -1.69 16.91
N LEU A 300 18.89 -1.60 16.01
CA LEU A 300 19.34 -2.79 15.25
C LEU A 300 20.05 -3.85 16.12
N ASN A 301 20.57 -3.43 17.29
CA ASN A 301 21.30 -4.29 18.22
C ASN A 301 20.40 -5.08 19.18
N VAL A 302 19.10 -4.78 19.26
CA VAL A 302 18.18 -5.60 20.05
C VAL A 302 17.85 -6.90 19.33
N LYS A 303 17.62 -7.94 20.12
CA LYS A 303 17.25 -9.28 19.65
C LYS A 303 15.85 -9.62 20.12
N GLY A 304 15.18 -10.45 19.33
CA GLY A 304 13.88 -11.02 19.71
C GLY A 304 12.71 -10.06 19.56
N VAL A 305 12.91 -8.86 18.99
CA VAL A 305 11.78 -8.02 18.58
C VAL A 305 11.15 -8.65 17.33
N PRO A 306 9.90 -9.12 17.35
CA PRO A 306 9.34 -9.94 16.28
C PRO A 306 9.45 -9.29 14.89
N TYR A 307 9.11 -7.99 14.79
CA TYR A 307 9.17 -7.29 13.51
C TYR A 307 10.60 -7.17 12.96
N LEU A 308 11.58 -6.95 13.83
CA LEU A 308 12.98 -6.89 13.42
C LEU A 308 13.52 -8.26 13.02
N GLU A 309 13.15 -9.33 13.72
CA GLU A 309 13.55 -10.70 13.33
C GLU A 309 12.96 -11.10 11.98
N GLN A 310 11.70 -10.77 11.72
CA GLN A 310 11.07 -10.98 10.41
C GLN A 310 11.72 -10.11 9.33
N ALA A 311 12.03 -8.84 9.62
CA ALA A 311 12.72 -7.97 8.67
C ALA A 311 14.13 -8.48 8.33
N LYS A 312 14.90 -8.96 9.31
CA LYS A 312 16.20 -9.61 9.07
C LYS A 312 16.09 -10.84 8.16
N GLN A 313 14.99 -11.57 8.22
CA GLN A 313 14.75 -12.74 7.38
C GLN A 313 14.33 -12.37 5.95
N TYR A 314 13.36 -11.45 5.81
CA TYR A 314 12.67 -11.20 4.54
C TYR A 314 13.19 -9.97 3.77
N CYS A 315 13.82 -9.01 4.42
CA CYS A 315 14.46 -7.85 3.78
C CYS A 315 15.91 -7.59 4.30
N PRO A 316 16.80 -8.59 4.21
CA PRO A 316 18.13 -8.53 4.81
C PRO A 316 19.04 -7.47 4.18
N HIS A 317 18.84 -7.09 2.91
CA HIS A 317 19.69 -6.10 2.25
C HIS A 317 19.39 -4.71 2.80
N ILE A 318 18.11 -4.36 2.93
CA ILE A 318 17.69 -3.10 3.54
C ILE A 318 18.12 -3.02 5.01
N ILE A 319 17.96 -4.09 5.79
CA ILE A 319 18.38 -4.11 7.19
C ILE A 319 19.88 -3.84 7.35
N ARG A 320 20.73 -4.33 6.44
CA ARG A 320 22.19 -4.06 6.49
C ARG A 320 22.54 -2.61 6.19
N GLN A 321 21.68 -1.86 5.51
CA GLN A 321 21.91 -0.46 5.16
C GLN A 321 21.39 0.52 6.21
N CYS A 322 20.59 0.07 7.18
CA CYS A 322 20.11 0.88 8.30
C CYS A 322 21.28 1.32 9.20
N ASP A 323 21.30 2.58 9.62
CA ASP A 323 22.36 3.14 10.48
C ASP A 323 22.23 2.66 11.93
N LYS A 324 21.11 3.00 12.57
CA LYS A 324 20.91 2.75 14.01
C LYS A 324 19.55 2.11 14.34
N TYR A 325 18.53 2.39 13.55
CA TYR A 325 17.16 1.97 13.83
C TYR A 325 16.49 1.42 12.58
N PHE A 326 15.53 0.52 12.81
CA PHE A 326 14.53 0.09 11.84
C PHE A 326 13.12 0.61 12.20
#